data_AF-A0A482XQV2-F1
#
_entry.id   AF-A0A482XQV2-F1
#
_cell.length_a   1.000
_cell.length_b   1.000
_cell.length_c   1.000
_cell.angle_alpha   90.00
_cell.angle_beta   90.00
_cell.angle_gamma   90.00
#
_symmetry.space_group_name_H-M   'P 1'
#
loop_
_entity.id
_entity.type
_entity.pdbx_description
1 polymer ?
#
loop_
_entity_poly.entity_id
_entity_poly.type
_entity_poly.pdbx_seq_one_letter_code
_entity_poly.pdbx_strand_id
1 'polypeptide(L)'
;MGVYVDYTCEFGKNVFQQASNDNLLNTTYIWYVRSNTSNILSDWESFNFGLDSDIVLAEESDSRVVFHDIYKVNTTSPLIVVDAGSWTLDNGLNYTIKGPYIQRRNDFGGIKFKGTLVITDLNNLTFNEQGFKKFLDNSYESQFDSASRCSYSIYSYLADMFNFTLEAGKTFSWGYPVNVGKPVLHDGMIGQMEGKEIDIGLTPAAMLIRTRMDVPPAKTIRTPRALMESNIKCAMQNHSYVRFTFEKNKDPLFVEMYKRKILKGPGPLLSAMDGMKMVQNAHFAFYGEEPIIYRLIENEFTNEEICSLAEIDMDIPLPLYLPVKRNSPLREYLNFALLRMRETGILDEQSRKWHPRKPECQGNANIPAVQLQSVLVAYIVYFAGLVLSLMLLMLERLAHKRKPLKKIDKKLNRVKFMPAAKIAWIKNN
;
A
#
# COMPACT_ATOMS: atom_id res chain seq x y z
N MET A 1 15.83 -9.13 32.52
CA MET A 1 16.75 -9.18 33.69
C MET A 1 16.95 -10.64 34.06
N GLY A 2 18.13 -11.05 34.55
CA GLY A 2 18.35 -12.43 34.97
C GLY A 2 17.82 -12.69 36.39
N VAL A 3 17.17 -13.84 36.60
CA VAL A 3 16.62 -14.28 37.90
C VAL A 3 17.05 -15.71 38.17
N TYR A 4 17.72 -15.93 39.30
CA TYR A 4 18.02 -17.25 39.83
C TYR A 4 16.96 -17.64 40.86
N VAL A 5 16.42 -18.86 40.77
CA VAL A 5 15.45 -19.42 41.72
C VAL A 5 15.93 -20.79 42.20
N ASP A 6 16.01 -20.97 43.52
CA ASP A 6 16.24 -22.30 44.11
C ASP A 6 14.88 -22.96 44.43
N TYR A 7 14.43 -23.86 43.56
CA TYR A 7 13.14 -24.53 43.67
C TYR A 7 13.13 -25.66 44.72
N THR A 8 14.27 -25.94 45.36
CA THR A 8 14.32 -26.90 46.48
C THR A 8 13.71 -26.31 47.76
N CYS A 9 13.66 -24.98 47.88
CA CYS A 9 13.08 -24.28 49.03
C CYS A 9 11.66 -23.73 48.74
N GLU A 10 10.80 -23.73 49.76
CA GLU A 10 9.40 -23.28 49.67
C GLU A 10 9.29 -21.82 49.17
N PHE A 11 10.19 -20.94 49.61
CA PHE A 11 10.24 -19.55 49.15
C PHE A 11 10.47 -19.44 47.63
N GLY A 12 11.38 -20.24 47.06
CA GLY A 12 11.63 -20.27 45.62
C GLY A 12 10.44 -20.79 44.83
N LYS A 13 9.76 -21.83 45.34
CA LYS A 13 8.49 -22.33 44.76
C LYS A 13 7.42 -21.25 44.73
N ASN A 14 7.20 -20.56 45.86
CA ASN A 14 6.21 -19.49 45.99
C ASN A 14 6.52 -18.30 45.06
N VAL A 15 7.80 -17.90 44.94
CA VAL A 15 8.22 -16.83 44.00
C VAL A 15 7.97 -17.23 42.54
N PHE A 16 8.28 -18.47 42.14
CA PHE A 16 8.06 -18.92 40.77
C PHE A 16 6.57 -19.11 40.44
N GLN A 17 5.77 -19.59 41.41
CA GLN A 17 4.32 -19.65 41.28
C GLN A 17 3.69 -18.25 41.18
N GLN A 18 4.18 -17.27 41.95
CA GLN A 18 3.75 -15.89 41.79
C GLN A 18 4.11 -15.34 40.40
N ALA A 19 5.34 -15.59 39.91
CA ALA A 19 5.74 -15.19 38.55
C ALA A 19 4.86 -15.79 37.45
N SER A 20 4.38 -17.03 37.63
CA SER A 20 3.38 -17.66 36.78
C SER A 20 2.02 -16.94 36.83
N ASN A 21 1.52 -16.64 38.04
CA ASN A 21 0.25 -15.93 38.23
C ASN A 21 0.27 -14.50 37.67
N ASP A 22 1.37 -13.78 37.88
CA ASP A 22 1.60 -12.41 37.40
C ASP A 22 2.00 -12.36 35.91
N ASN A 23 2.02 -13.51 35.22
CA ASN A 23 2.35 -13.65 33.78
C ASN A 23 3.75 -13.08 33.42
N LEU A 24 4.75 -13.34 34.27
CA LEU A 24 6.14 -12.89 34.12
C LEU A 24 7.07 -13.96 33.49
N LEU A 25 6.53 -15.14 33.18
CA LEU A 25 7.24 -16.27 32.54
C LEU A 25 7.27 -16.10 31.00
N ASN A 26 7.81 -14.97 30.55
CA ASN A 26 7.95 -14.52 29.16
C ASN A 26 9.27 -13.72 29.00
N THR A 27 9.46 -13.02 27.87
CA THR A 27 10.66 -12.19 27.57
C THR A 27 11.04 -11.11 28.60
N THR A 28 10.23 -10.84 29.64
CA THR A 28 10.58 -9.85 30.69
C THR A 28 11.81 -10.27 31.52
N TYR A 29 11.94 -11.57 31.80
CA TYR A 29 12.97 -12.13 32.67
C TYR A 29 13.57 -13.40 32.07
N ILE A 30 14.88 -13.57 32.28
CA ILE A 30 15.61 -14.81 31.95
C ILE A 30 15.73 -15.59 33.26
N TRP A 31 15.17 -16.80 33.30
CA TRP A 31 15.07 -17.60 34.53
C TRP A 31 16.07 -18.76 34.50
N TYR A 32 16.88 -18.86 35.55
CA TYR A 32 17.60 -20.08 35.89
C TYR A 32 16.96 -20.68 37.13
N VAL A 33 16.45 -21.90 37.03
CA VAL A 33 15.73 -22.56 38.13
C VAL A 33 16.45 -23.85 38.52
N ARG A 34 16.91 -23.93 39.76
CA ARG A 34 17.62 -25.09 40.31
C ARG A 34 16.63 -26.06 40.98
N SER A 35 16.74 -27.35 40.67
CA SER A 35 15.95 -28.42 41.27
C SER A 35 16.82 -29.65 41.57
N ASN A 36 16.42 -30.43 42.56
CA ASN A 36 16.91 -31.80 42.82
C ASN A 36 15.73 -32.79 43.01
N THR A 37 14.51 -32.35 42.68
CA THR A 37 13.26 -33.02 43.07
C THR A 37 12.59 -33.64 41.86
N SER A 38 12.40 -34.96 41.87
CA SER A 38 11.58 -35.65 40.88
C SER A 38 10.13 -35.17 40.93
N ASN A 39 9.49 -35.09 39.76
CA ASN A 39 8.13 -34.60 39.52
C ASN A 39 7.94 -33.07 39.48
N ILE A 40 8.99 -32.25 39.38
CA ILE A 40 8.84 -30.79 39.19
C ILE A 40 7.99 -30.42 37.95
N LEU A 41 8.11 -31.20 36.87
CA LEU A 41 7.38 -30.97 35.62
C LEU A 41 5.86 -31.09 35.75
N SER A 42 5.34 -31.94 36.65
CA SER A 42 3.89 -32.07 36.86
C SER A 42 3.28 -30.90 37.63
N ASP A 43 4.03 -30.26 38.53
CA ASP A 43 3.60 -29.00 39.15
C ASP A 43 3.48 -27.90 38.07
N TRP A 44 4.49 -27.86 37.18
CA TRP A 44 4.66 -26.83 36.14
C TRP A 44 3.69 -26.97 34.98
N GLU A 45 3.04 -28.12 34.79
CA GLU A 45 1.96 -28.27 33.81
C GLU A 45 0.80 -27.30 34.08
N SER A 46 0.64 -26.82 35.33
CA SER A 46 -0.35 -25.80 35.70
C SER A 46 0.10 -24.34 35.45
N PHE A 47 1.35 -24.09 35.02
CA PHE A 47 1.94 -22.74 34.98
C PHE A 47 1.79 -22.04 33.61
N ASN A 48 1.74 -20.70 33.65
CA ASN A 48 1.51 -19.81 32.51
C ASN A 48 2.81 -19.47 31.75
N PHE A 49 3.47 -20.47 31.19
CA PHE A 49 4.64 -20.24 30.33
C PHE A 49 4.25 -19.60 28.99
N GLY A 50 5.02 -18.61 28.55
CA GLY A 50 4.94 -18.06 27.20
C GLY A 50 5.76 -18.84 26.17
N LEU A 51 5.43 -18.69 24.89
CA LEU A 51 6.22 -19.24 23.78
C LEU A 51 7.59 -18.57 23.63
N ASP A 52 7.71 -17.35 24.18
CA ASP A 52 8.89 -16.49 24.27
C ASP A 52 9.62 -16.58 25.62
N SER A 53 9.26 -17.53 26.50
CA SER A 53 9.91 -17.69 27.80
C SER A 53 11.39 -18.10 27.67
N ASP A 54 12.30 -17.41 28.37
CA ASP A 54 13.71 -17.82 28.47
C ASP A 54 13.92 -18.44 29.86
N ILE A 55 13.81 -19.77 29.94
CA ILE A 55 13.74 -20.52 31.21
C ILE A 55 14.58 -21.79 31.08
N VAL A 56 15.64 -21.87 31.86
CA VAL A 56 16.48 -23.06 32.00
C VAL A 56 16.21 -23.69 33.36
N LEU A 57 15.61 -24.89 33.35
CA LEU A 57 15.59 -25.78 34.51
C LEU A 57 16.94 -26.51 34.58
N ALA A 58 17.59 -26.47 35.73
CA ALA A 58 18.78 -27.21 36.07
C ALA A 58 18.44 -28.29 37.10
N GLU A 59 18.36 -29.54 36.66
CA GLU A 59 18.15 -30.70 37.54
C GLU A 59 19.50 -31.25 37.99
N GLU A 60 19.76 -31.19 39.30
CA GLU A 60 21.01 -31.62 39.92
C GLU A 60 20.89 -33.06 40.45
N SER A 61 21.88 -33.88 40.08
CA SER A 61 22.20 -35.19 40.66
C SER A 61 23.63 -35.17 41.19
N ASP A 62 24.00 -36.11 42.06
CA ASP A 62 25.26 -36.12 42.84
C ASP A 62 26.56 -35.88 42.05
N SER A 63 26.58 -36.20 40.75
CA SER A 63 27.74 -36.03 39.86
C SER A 63 27.47 -35.27 38.55
N ARG A 64 26.23 -34.83 38.30
CA ARG A 64 25.80 -34.26 37.01
C ARG A 64 24.64 -33.29 37.19
N VAL A 65 24.68 -32.17 36.46
CA VAL A 65 23.53 -31.28 36.28
C VAL A 65 23.01 -31.45 34.86
N VAL A 66 21.71 -31.65 34.68
CA VAL A 66 21.04 -31.67 33.36
C VAL A 66 20.27 -30.37 33.18
N PHE A 67 20.32 -29.78 31.98
CA PHE A 67 19.63 -28.54 31.66
C PHE A 67 18.50 -28.80 30.68
N HIS A 68 17.33 -28.21 30.94
CA HIS A 68 16.18 -28.25 30.04
C HIS A 68 15.66 -26.84 29.74
N ASP A 69 15.45 -26.52 28.46
CA ASP A 69 14.75 -25.34 27.98
C ASP A 69 13.24 -25.61 28.05
N ILE A 70 12.48 -24.74 28.74
CA ILE A 70 11.08 -24.98 29.08
C ILE A 70 10.18 -23.83 28.63
N TYR A 71 9.11 -24.18 27.90
CA TYR A 71 8.12 -23.25 27.37
C TYR A 71 6.76 -23.93 27.11
N LYS A 72 5.75 -23.13 26.72
CA LYS A 72 4.50 -23.59 26.15
C LYS A 72 4.14 -22.77 24.92
N VAL A 73 3.41 -23.35 23.96
CA VAL A 73 2.91 -22.61 22.78
C VAL A 73 1.82 -21.61 23.18
N ASN A 74 0.95 -22.00 24.12
CA ASN A 74 -0.05 -21.19 24.78
C ASN A 74 -0.27 -21.75 26.21
N THR A 75 -0.91 -21.02 27.12
CA THR A 75 -1.11 -21.49 28.51
C THR A 75 -1.89 -22.81 28.60
N THR A 76 -2.78 -23.08 27.64
CA THR A 76 -3.56 -24.32 27.51
C THR A 76 -2.84 -25.44 26.74
N SER A 77 -1.62 -25.21 26.24
CA SER A 77 -0.80 -26.24 25.61
C SER A 77 -0.07 -27.07 26.69
N PRO A 78 0.28 -28.34 26.40
CA PRO A 78 1.14 -29.13 27.28
C PRO A 78 2.53 -28.47 27.42
N LEU A 79 3.21 -28.72 28.54
CA LEU A 79 4.56 -28.27 28.79
C LEU A 79 5.54 -28.89 27.77
N ILE A 80 6.35 -28.05 27.12
CA ILE A 80 7.41 -28.51 26.23
C ILE A 80 8.74 -28.38 26.97
N VAL A 81 9.49 -29.48 27.01
CA VAL A 81 10.76 -29.64 27.72
C VAL A 81 11.79 -30.13 26.70
N VAL A 82 12.88 -29.38 26.52
CA VAL A 82 13.91 -29.67 25.50
C VAL A 82 15.28 -29.76 26.16
N ASP A 83 16.03 -30.83 25.90
CA ASP A 83 17.37 -31.04 26.48
C ASP A 83 18.37 -29.96 26.01
N ALA A 84 18.64 -29.00 26.89
CA ALA A 84 19.52 -27.86 26.68
C ALA A 84 21.00 -28.19 26.92
N GLY A 85 21.29 -29.31 27.60
CA GLY A 85 22.64 -29.84 27.77
C GLY A 85 22.87 -30.49 29.12
N SER A 86 24.14 -30.62 29.52
CA SER A 86 24.49 -31.01 30.90
C SER A 86 25.88 -30.53 31.30
N TRP A 87 26.11 -30.43 32.61
CA TRP A 87 27.40 -30.14 33.22
C TRP A 87 27.87 -31.31 34.08
N THR A 88 29.18 -31.56 34.07
CA THR A 88 29.88 -32.51 34.96
C THR A 88 31.22 -31.90 35.38
N LEU A 89 31.77 -32.35 36.52
CA LEU A 89 33.04 -31.83 37.02
C LEU A 89 34.20 -32.06 36.02
N ASP A 90 34.25 -33.22 35.37
CA ASP A 90 35.36 -33.61 34.49
C ASP A 90 35.30 -32.96 33.10
N ASN A 91 34.10 -32.74 32.55
CA ASN A 91 33.90 -32.26 31.18
C ASN A 91 33.42 -30.80 31.09
N GLY A 92 33.11 -30.16 32.22
CA GLY A 92 32.54 -28.82 32.27
C GLY A 92 31.12 -28.75 31.68
N LEU A 93 30.76 -27.59 31.13
CA LEU A 93 29.43 -27.32 30.55
C LEU A 93 29.40 -27.73 29.07
N ASN A 94 28.55 -28.70 28.74
CA ASN A 94 28.19 -29.02 27.35
C ASN A 94 26.74 -28.57 27.08
N TYR A 95 26.58 -27.40 26.47
CA TYR A 95 25.29 -26.79 26.15
C TYR A 95 24.95 -26.96 24.66
N THR A 96 23.79 -27.55 24.36
CA THR A 96 23.37 -27.98 23.02
C THR A 96 22.65 -26.87 22.26
N ILE A 97 21.85 -26.06 22.95
CA ILE A 97 20.96 -25.06 22.36
C ILE A 97 21.74 -23.86 21.80
N LYS A 98 21.43 -23.50 20.55
CA LYS A 98 22.08 -22.43 19.77
C LYS A 98 21.04 -21.64 18.96
N GLY A 99 21.42 -20.45 18.51
CA GLY A 99 20.58 -19.57 17.68
C GLY A 99 19.40 -18.89 18.43
N PRO A 100 18.53 -18.16 17.71
CA PRO A 100 17.35 -17.50 18.28
C PRO A 100 16.20 -18.50 18.52
N TYR A 101 15.38 -18.26 19.55
CA TYR A 101 14.30 -19.16 19.95
C TYR A 101 13.26 -19.40 18.82
N ILE A 102 12.93 -18.36 18.04
CA ILE A 102 11.99 -18.38 16.91
C ILE A 102 12.31 -19.48 15.89
N GLN A 103 13.60 -19.80 15.69
CA GLN A 103 14.06 -20.80 14.72
C GLN A 103 14.04 -22.24 15.28
N ARG A 104 13.91 -22.41 16.60
CA ARG A 104 13.82 -23.72 17.27
C ARG A 104 12.40 -24.08 17.68
N ARG A 105 11.64 -23.09 18.13
CA ARG A 105 10.26 -23.22 18.64
C ARG A 105 9.25 -22.91 17.54
N ASN A 106 9.52 -23.37 16.32
CA ASN A 106 8.74 -23.07 15.12
C ASN A 106 7.68 -24.15 14.79
N ASP A 107 7.36 -25.01 15.74
CA ASP A 107 6.24 -25.97 15.67
C ASP A 107 5.27 -25.64 16.82
N PHE A 108 4.03 -25.29 16.46
CA PHE A 108 2.97 -24.92 17.40
C PHE A 108 2.01 -26.09 17.68
N GLY A 109 2.34 -27.32 17.26
CA GLY A 109 1.62 -28.54 17.63
C GLY A 109 0.19 -28.64 17.11
N GLY A 110 -0.12 -27.96 16.00
CA GLY A 110 -1.47 -27.91 15.43
C GLY A 110 -2.45 -27.00 16.20
N ILE A 111 -1.98 -26.18 17.14
CA ILE A 111 -2.83 -25.32 17.98
C ILE A 111 -3.82 -24.49 17.14
N LYS A 112 -5.03 -24.29 17.66
CA LYS A 112 -6.07 -23.50 17.01
C LYS A 112 -6.09 -22.07 17.55
N PHE A 113 -5.69 -21.10 16.73
CA PHE A 113 -5.85 -19.67 17.06
C PHE A 113 -7.19 -19.15 16.57
N LYS A 114 -7.86 -18.34 17.40
CA LYS A 114 -9.10 -17.66 17.01
C LYS A 114 -8.79 -16.34 16.33
N GLY A 115 -9.47 -16.06 15.23
CA GLY A 115 -9.30 -14.80 14.52
C GLY A 115 -10.51 -14.38 13.71
N THR A 116 -10.60 -13.09 13.41
CA THR A 116 -11.71 -12.51 12.65
C THR A 116 -11.21 -11.88 11.36
N LEU A 117 -11.88 -12.18 10.24
CA LEU A 117 -11.80 -11.40 9.00
C LEU A 117 -12.83 -10.27 9.04
N VAL A 118 -12.45 -9.09 8.57
CA VAL A 118 -13.42 -8.04 8.20
C VAL A 118 -13.90 -8.32 6.78
N ILE A 119 -15.21 -8.40 6.60
CA ILE A 119 -15.86 -8.68 5.31
C ILE A 119 -16.91 -7.59 5.08
N THR A 120 -16.75 -6.76 4.05
CA THR A 120 -17.70 -5.68 3.75
C THR A 120 -18.69 -6.04 2.66
N ASP A 121 -18.23 -6.72 1.61
CA ASP A 121 -19.01 -6.89 0.38
C ASP A 121 -19.43 -8.36 0.19
N LEU A 122 -18.56 -9.33 0.47
CA LEU A 122 -18.83 -10.77 0.38
C LEU A 122 -19.61 -11.31 1.60
N ASN A 123 -20.50 -10.50 2.16
CA ASN A 123 -21.25 -10.78 3.40
C ASN A 123 -22.04 -12.10 3.37
N ASN A 124 -22.51 -12.51 2.19
CA ASN A 124 -23.27 -13.73 1.93
C ASN A 124 -22.43 -15.03 1.96
N LEU A 125 -21.10 -14.96 2.04
CA LEU A 125 -20.26 -16.16 2.15
C LEU A 125 -20.46 -16.86 3.50
N THR A 126 -20.71 -18.17 3.44
CA THR A 126 -20.67 -19.07 4.59
C THR A 126 -19.23 -19.29 5.02
N PHE A 127 -18.91 -19.11 6.30
CA PHE A 127 -17.55 -19.32 6.81
C PHE A 127 -17.34 -20.79 7.17
N ASN A 128 -17.30 -21.62 6.12
CA ASN A 128 -17.03 -23.05 6.12
C ASN A 128 -15.99 -23.37 5.03
N GLU A 129 -15.49 -24.60 4.97
CA GLU A 129 -14.43 -25.03 4.03
C GLU A 129 -14.73 -24.62 2.57
N GLN A 130 -15.95 -24.87 2.09
CA GLN A 130 -16.36 -24.50 0.72
C GLN A 130 -16.39 -22.99 0.50
N GLY A 131 -16.86 -22.22 1.48
CA GLY A 131 -16.87 -20.76 1.42
C GLY A 131 -15.48 -20.15 1.53
N PHE A 132 -14.56 -20.72 2.31
CA PHE A 132 -13.15 -20.31 2.33
C PHE A 132 -12.43 -20.65 1.03
N LYS A 133 -12.72 -21.80 0.42
CA LYS A 133 -12.24 -22.14 -0.93
C LYS A 133 -12.72 -21.11 -1.96
N LYS A 134 -13.99 -20.69 -1.88
CA LYS A 134 -14.57 -19.64 -2.74
C LYS A 134 -14.05 -18.23 -2.42
N PHE A 135 -13.70 -17.95 -1.18
CA PHE A 135 -13.05 -16.71 -0.75
C PHE A 135 -11.62 -16.59 -1.29
N LEU A 136 -10.86 -17.70 -1.29
CA LEU A 136 -9.50 -17.78 -1.83
C LEU A 136 -9.42 -18.00 -3.36
N ASP A 137 -10.57 -18.10 -4.04
CA ASP A 137 -10.68 -18.15 -5.50
C ASP A 137 -10.62 -16.73 -6.10
N ASN A 138 -9.59 -16.48 -6.92
CA ASN A 138 -9.38 -15.19 -7.58
C ASN A 138 -10.16 -15.02 -8.89
N SER A 139 -10.98 -16.00 -9.29
CA SER A 139 -11.97 -15.86 -10.35
C SER A 139 -13.32 -15.37 -9.83
N TYR A 140 -13.61 -15.58 -8.54
CA TYR A 140 -14.88 -15.21 -7.93
C TYR A 140 -14.81 -13.80 -7.31
N GLU A 141 -15.47 -12.81 -7.92
CA GLU A 141 -15.66 -11.47 -7.33
C GLU A 141 -14.34 -10.83 -6.84
N SER A 142 -13.24 -10.99 -7.59
CA SER A 142 -11.87 -10.67 -7.14
C SER A 142 -11.66 -9.22 -6.67
N GLN A 143 -12.52 -8.29 -7.09
CA GLN A 143 -12.52 -6.89 -6.66
C GLN A 143 -12.80 -6.71 -5.16
N PHE A 144 -13.62 -7.59 -4.56
CA PHE A 144 -14.13 -7.42 -3.19
C PHE A 144 -13.23 -8.07 -2.13
N ASP A 145 -13.20 -7.46 -0.94
CA ASP A 145 -12.50 -7.95 0.28
C ASP A 145 -11.01 -8.30 0.05
N SER A 146 -10.36 -7.69 -0.93
CA SER A 146 -8.99 -8.00 -1.42
C SER A 146 -7.93 -7.98 -0.33
N ALA A 147 -7.96 -6.99 0.58
CA ALA A 147 -7.05 -6.90 1.71
C ALA A 147 -7.23 -8.08 2.69
N SER A 148 -8.48 -8.46 2.98
CA SER A 148 -8.83 -9.62 3.82
C SER A 148 -8.43 -10.94 3.17
N ARG A 149 -8.61 -11.07 1.85
CA ARG A 149 -8.22 -12.25 1.07
C ARG A 149 -6.72 -12.44 0.99
N CYS A 150 -5.99 -11.37 0.70
CA CYS A 150 -4.52 -11.35 0.71
C CYS A 150 -3.97 -11.75 2.08
N SER A 151 -4.48 -11.12 3.13
CA SER A 151 -4.09 -11.41 4.52
C SER A 151 -4.42 -12.85 4.93
N TYR A 152 -5.62 -13.37 4.62
CA TYR A 152 -5.98 -14.76 4.91
C TYR A 152 -5.10 -15.76 4.14
N SER A 153 -4.73 -15.44 2.89
CA SER A 153 -3.79 -16.24 2.10
C SER A 153 -2.38 -16.23 2.72
N ILE A 154 -1.90 -15.09 3.21
CA ILE A 154 -0.63 -14.99 3.98
C ILE A 154 -0.73 -15.80 5.29
N TYR A 155 -1.84 -15.70 6.02
CA TYR A 155 -2.10 -16.51 7.21
C TYR A 155 -2.16 -18.01 6.96
N SER A 156 -2.51 -18.45 5.74
CA SER A 156 -2.43 -19.85 5.34
C SER A 156 -0.97 -20.31 5.25
N TYR A 157 -0.09 -19.55 4.59
CA TYR A 157 1.35 -19.85 4.59
C TYR A 157 1.99 -19.78 5.98
N LEU A 158 1.46 -18.93 6.89
CA LEU A 158 1.93 -18.87 8.28
C LEU A 158 1.50 -20.11 9.08
N ALA A 159 0.28 -20.60 8.86
CA ALA A 159 -0.24 -21.82 9.46
C ALA A 159 0.61 -23.05 9.07
N ASP A 160 0.96 -23.16 7.78
CA ASP A 160 1.86 -24.20 7.27
C ASP A 160 3.29 -24.04 7.81
N MET A 161 3.81 -22.81 7.89
CA MET A 161 5.19 -22.53 8.33
C MET A 161 5.44 -22.83 9.81
N PHE A 162 4.41 -22.73 10.65
CA PHE A 162 4.52 -22.87 12.10
C PHE A 162 3.65 -23.99 12.70
N ASN A 163 3.02 -24.83 11.87
CA ASN A 163 2.12 -25.91 12.29
C ASN A 163 1.02 -25.45 13.28
N PHE A 164 0.13 -24.57 12.82
CA PHE A 164 -1.08 -24.17 13.55
C PHE A 164 -2.33 -24.20 12.66
N THR A 165 -3.51 -24.09 13.27
CA THR A 165 -4.80 -24.01 12.59
C THR A 165 -5.55 -22.73 12.95
N LEU A 166 -6.49 -22.31 12.10
CA LEU A 166 -7.24 -21.06 12.25
C LEU A 166 -8.73 -21.32 12.45
N GLU A 167 -9.30 -20.70 13.48
CA GLU A 167 -10.75 -20.57 13.66
C GLU A 167 -11.16 -19.16 13.21
N ALA A 168 -11.49 -19.04 11.92
CA ALA A 168 -11.79 -17.75 11.28
C ALA A 168 -13.29 -17.40 11.38
N GLY A 169 -13.60 -16.37 12.17
CA GLY A 169 -14.91 -15.68 12.19
C GLY A 169 -14.97 -14.49 11.21
N LYS A 170 -16.13 -13.82 11.14
CA LYS A 170 -16.32 -12.60 10.33
C LYS A 170 -16.96 -11.45 11.11
N THR A 171 -16.61 -10.22 10.71
CA THR A 171 -17.21 -8.96 11.19
C THR A 171 -17.30 -7.94 10.06
N PHE A 172 -18.02 -6.83 10.28
CA PHE A 172 -18.25 -5.77 9.28
C PHE A 172 -17.45 -4.48 9.55
N SER A 173 -16.67 -4.43 10.64
CA SER A 173 -15.84 -3.26 11.01
C SER A 173 -14.42 -3.68 11.39
N TRP A 174 -13.44 -2.86 11.03
CA TRP A 174 -12.06 -2.99 11.49
C TRP A 174 -11.94 -2.77 13.00
N GLY A 175 -12.62 -1.76 13.53
CA GLY A 175 -12.57 -1.39 14.94
C GLY A 175 -12.38 0.10 15.14
N TYR A 176 -13.46 0.84 14.95
CA TYR A 176 -13.54 2.28 15.15
C TYR A 176 -13.96 2.59 16.59
N PRO A 177 -13.52 3.72 17.17
CA PRO A 177 -13.84 4.08 18.55
C PRO A 177 -15.34 4.40 18.70
N VAL A 178 -16.05 3.60 19.48
CA VAL A 178 -17.51 3.75 19.74
C VAL A 178 -17.83 4.73 20.86
N ASN A 179 -16.84 5.12 21.69
CA ASN A 179 -16.99 6.13 22.73
C ASN A 179 -15.86 7.19 22.68
N VAL A 180 -16.09 8.31 23.37
CA VAL A 180 -15.11 9.41 23.54
C VAL A 180 -14.47 9.39 24.95
N GLY A 181 -14.86 8.43 25.78
CA GLY A 181 -14.38 8.28 27.16
C GLY A 181 -13.04 7.57 27.29
N LYS A 182 -12.64 7.28 28.54
CA LYS A 182 -11.53 6.38 28.87
C LYS A 182 -12.08 5.22 29.73
N PRO A 183 -11.77 3.96 29.43
CA PRO A 183 -11.07 3.49 28.22
C PRO A 183 -11.85 3.83 26.94
N VAL A 184 -11.11 4.03 25.85
CA VAL A 184 -11.70 4.04 24.51
C VAL A 184 -12.02 2.59 24.16
N LEU A 185 -13.26 2.32 23.77
CA LEU A 185 -13.72 1.03 23.29
C LEU A 185 -13.80 1.08 21.77
N HIS A 186 -13.33 0.02 21.11
CA HIS A 186 -13.46 -0.16 19.66
C HIS A 186 -14.57 -1.15 19.35
N ASP A 187 -15.21 -1.02 18.18
CA ASP A 187 -16.09 -2.07 17.64
C ASP A 187 -15.27 -3.13 16.87
N GLY A 188 -15.94 -3.98 16.08
CA GLY A 188 -15.28 -4.76 15.03
C GLY A 188 -14.15 -5.69 15.50
N MET A 189 -13.20 -5.93 14.60
CA MET A 189 -12.07 -6.86 14.82
C MET A 189 -11.14 -6.41 15.98
N ILE A 190 -10.82 -5.11 16.10
CA ILE A 190 -10.00 -4.62 17.22
C ILE A 190 -10.76 -4.73 18.55
N GLY A 191 -12.06 -4.43 18.59
CA GLY A 191 -12.90 -4.60 19.79
C GLY A 191 -12.93 -6.05 20.29
N GLN A 192 -13.10 -7.01 19.39
CA GLN A 192 -13.03 -8.45 19.71
C GLN A 192 -11.65 -8.85 20.27
N MET A 193 -10.57 -8.26 19.75
CA MET A 193 -9.21 -8.51 20.21
C MET A 193 -8.93 -7.89 21.59
N GLU A 194 -9.44 -6.68 21.85
CA GLU A 194 -9.41 -6.03 23.16
C GLU A 194 -10.24 -6.81 24.20
N GLY A 195 -11.40 -7.33 23.79
CA GLY A 195 -12.25 -8.23 24.59
C GLY A 195 -11.66 -9.63 24.83
N LYS A 196 -10.54 -9.99 24.18
CA LYS A 196 -9.91 -11.32 24.19
C LYS A 196 -10.77 -12.43 23.56
N GLU A 197 -11.74 -12.09 22.71
CA GLU A 197 -12.56 -13.05 21.94
C GLU A 197 -11.74 -13.72 20.82
N ILE A 198 -10.72 -13.01 20.31
CA ILE A 198 -9.77 -13.48 19.30
C ILE A 198 -8.31 -13.22 19.72
N ASP A 199 -7.40 -14.01 19.16
CA ASP A 199 -5.95 -13.89 19.37
C ASP A 199 -5.29 -13.07 18.26
N ILE A 200 -5.81 -13.18 17.04
CA ILE A 200 -5.24 -12.68 15.79
C ILE A 200 -6.33 -11.99 14.98
N GLY A 201 -6.08 -10.79 14.43
CA GLY A 201 -6.97 -10.21 13.41
C GLY A 201 -6.51 -10.63 12.03
N LEU A 202 -7.41 -11.27 11.26
CA LEU A 202 -7.06 -11.92 10.00
C LEU A 202 -7.10 -10.98 8.79
N THR A 203 -7.58 -9.75 8.97
CA THR A 203 -7.53 -8.64 7.99
C THR A 203 -6.48 -7.61 8.43
N PRO A 204 -5.75 -6.95 7.51
CA PRO A 204 -4.78 -5.92 7.89
C PRO A 204 -5.47 -4.67 8.44
N ALA A 205 -4.85 -4.03 9.43
CA ALA A 205 -5.31 -2.78 10.02
C ALA A 205 -4.28 -1.66 9.80
N ALA A 206 -4.75 -0.47 9.41
CA ALA A 206 -3.92 0.72 9.34
C ALA A 206 -3.74 1.32 10.75
N MET A 207 -2.49 1.45 11.21
CA MET A 207 -2.21 2.10 12.49
C MET A 207 -2.03 3.60 12.32
N LEU A 208 -3.00 4.40 12.79
CA LEU A 208 -2.93 5.88 12.80
C LEU A 208 -1.98 6.44 13.89
N ILE A 209 -0.73 5.97 13.90
CA ILE A 209 0.34 6.54 14.71
C ILE A 209 0.78 7.87 14.07
N ARG A 210 1.25 8.84 14.85
CA ARG A 210 1.88 10.08 14.35
C ARG A 210 3.28 9.85 13.76
N THR A 211 3.53 8.72 13.12
CA THR A 211 4.74 8.45 12.34
C THR A 211 4.70 9.28 11.06
N ARG A 212 5.50 10.35 11.00
CA ARG A 212 5.86 10.98 9.73
C ARG A 212 6.68 9.99 8.92
N MET A 213 6.06 9.42 7.89
CA MET A 213 6.79 8.86 6.75
C MET A 213 6.83 9.99 5.73
N ASP A 214 7.96 10.69 5.66
CA ASP A 214 8.12 11.85 4.79
C ASP A 214 8.37 11.39 3.34
N VAL A 215 7.29 10.94 2.68
CA VAL A 215 7.27 10.62 1.24
C VAL A 215 7.37 11.93 0.45
N PRO A 216 8.23 12.03 -0.59
CA PRO A 216 8.36 13.24 -1.39
C PRO A 216 7.24 13.33 -2.45
N PRO A 217 6.33 14.33 -2.40
CA PRO A 217 5.17 14.38 -3.28
C PRO A 217 5.58 14.66 -4.74
N ALA A 218 5.09 13.83 -5.67
CA ALA A 218 5.36 13.95 -7.09
C ALA A 218 4.74 15.22 -7.71
N LYS A 219 5.48 15.89 -8.60
CA LYS A 219 5.07 17.16 -9.21
C LYS A 219 4.60 17.00 -10.66
N THR A 220 3.30 17.06 -10.90
CA THR A 220 2.66 17.60 -12.13
C THR A 220 1.15 17.76 -11.89
N ILE A 221 0.33 17.91 -12.94
CA ILE A 221 -1.14 18.00 -12.87
C ILE A 221 -1.77 16.61 -12.61
N ARG A 222 -1.35 16.01 -11.49
CA ARG A 222 -1.87 14.78 -10.86
C ARG A 222 -1.94 14.92 -9.33
N THR A 223 -1.90 16.17 -8.84
CA THR A 223 -1.85 16.47 -7.40
C THR A 223 -3.22 16.93 -6.88
N PRO A 224 -3.56 16.70 -5.60
CA PRO A 224 -4.86 17.08 -5.05
C PRO A 224 -5.12 18.60 -5.09
N ARG A 225 -4.05 19.42 -5.14
CA ARG A 225 -4.13 20.87 -5.33
C ARG A 225 -4.68 21.27 -6.70
N ALA A 226 -4.20 20.64 -7.78
CA ALA A 226 -4.72 20.91 -9.12
C ALA A 226 -6.18 20.45 -9.26
N LEU A 227 -6.54 19.34 -8.61
CA LEU A 227 -7.94 18.92 -8.50
C LEU A 227 -8.77 19.99 -7.78
N MET A 228 -8.30 20.52 -6.66
CA MET A 228 -8.96 21.54 -5.85
C MET A 228 -9.24 22.85 -6.61
N GLU A 229 -8.30 23.30 -7.44
CA GLU A 229 -8.40 24.56 -8.20
C GLU A 229 -9.27 24.43 -9.47
N SER A 230 -9.57 23.21 -9.93
CA SER A 230 -10.41 22.94 -11.11
C SER A 230 -11.93 23.02 -10.86
N ASN A 231 -12.73 23.04 -11.93
CA ASN A 231 -14.20 22.90 -11.85
C ASN A 231 -14.71 21.45 -11.75
N ILE A 232 -13.82 20.44 -11.64
CA ILE A 232 -14.18 19.02 -11.56
C ILE A 232 -14.94 18.75 -10.24
N LYS A 233 -16.05 18.01 -10.31
CA LYS A 233 -16.83 17.58 -9.13
C LYS A 233 -16.22 16.31 -8.51
N CYS A 234 -16.36 16.14 -7.20
CA CYS A 234 -15.78 14.99 -6.49
C CYS A 234 -16.79 14.30 -5.57
N ALA A 235 -16.69 12.98 -5.48
CA ALA A 235 -17.32 12.15 -4.44
C ALA A 235 -16.33 11.08 -3.94
N MET A 236 -16.63 10.47 -2.80
CA MET A 236 -15.90 9.29 -2.32
C MET A 236 -16.82 8.05 -2.27
N GLN A 237 -16.20 6.87 -2.27
CA GLN A 237 -16.87 5.60 -2.03
C GLN A 237 -17.46 5.58 -0.62
N ASN A 238 -18.67 5.04 -0.50
CA ASN A 238 -19.35 4.80 0.77
C ASN A 238 -18.74 3.58 1.50
N HIS A 239 -17.47 3.69 1.89
CA HIS A 239 -16.75 2.67 2.65
C HIS A 239 -16.21 3.23 3.97
N SER A 240 -16.13 2.37 4.99
CA SER A 240 -15.82 2.76 6.36
C SER A 240 -14.44 3.40 6.50
N TYR A 241 -13.38 2.79 5.94
CA TYR A 241 -12.03 3.32 6.09
C TYR A 241 -11.80 4.56 5.22
N VAL A 242 -12.42 4.62 4.03
CA VAL A 242 -12.39 5.78 3.14
C VAL A 242 -12.93 7.01 3.88
N ARG A 243 -14.12 6.89 4.46
CA ARG A 243 -14.73 7.96 5.26
C ARG A 243 -13.91 8.29 6.51
N PHE A 244 -13.49 7.28 7.29
CA PHE A 244 -12.72 7.49 8.51
C PHE A 244 -11.37 8.17 8.24
N THR A 245 -10.70 7.82 7.14
CA THR A 245 -9.45 8.46 6.69
C THR A 245 -9.65 9.96 6.49
N PHE A 246 -10.67 10.37 5.73
CA PHE A 246 -10.98 11.79 5.52
C PHE A 246 -11.45 12.53 6.78
N GLU A 247 -12.17 11.86 7.69
CA GLU A 247 -12.59 12.44 8.97
C GLU A 247 -11.46 12.58 10.00
N LYS A 248 -10.40 11.75 9.93
CA LYS A 248 -9.27 11.76 10.89
C LYS A 248 -7.99 12.41 10.35
N ASN A 249 -7.82 12.56 9.03
CA ASN A 249 -6.67 13.25 8.45
C ASN A 249 -6.62 14.71 8.93
N LYS A 250 -5.41 15.20 9.20
CA LYS A 250 -5.11 16.53 9.77
C LYS A 250 -4.31 17.42 8.83
N ASP A 251 -3.93 16.91 7.66
CA ASP A 251 -3.32 17.72 6.61
C ASP A 251 -4.35 18.76 6.11
N PRO A 252 -4.01 20.06 6.09
CA PRO A 252 -4.90 21.12 5.64
C PRO A 252 -5.50 20.91 4.24
N LEU A 253 -4.76 20.33 3.29
CA LEU A 253 -5.19 20.13 1.91
C LEU A 253 -6.38 19.16 1.82
N PHE A 254 -6.33 18.06 2.57
CA PHE A 254 -7.37 17.04 2.60
C PHE A 254 -8.59 17.52 3.39
N VAL A 255 -8.37 18.20 4.51
CA VAL A 255 -9.44 18.83 5.30
C VAL A 255 -10.16 19.91 4.48
N GLU A 256 -9.44 20.68 3.67
CA GLU A 256 -10.04 21.66 2.76
C GLU A 256 -10.78 20.98 1.61
N MET A 257 -10.19 19.96 0.97
CA MET A 257 -10.83 19.25 -0.15
C MET A 257 -12.09 18.50 0.26
N TYR A 258 -12.09 17.84 1.42
CA TYR A 258 -13.27 17.20 1.98
C TYR A 258 -14.40 18.22 2.20
N LYS A 259 -14.10 19.39 2.79
CA LYS A 259 -15.09 20.45 3.09
C LYS A 259 -15.53 21.29 1.89
N ARG A 260 -14.67 21.48 0.89
CA ARG A 260 -14.97 22.34 -0.28
C ARG A 260 -15.50 21.57 -1.48
N LYS A 261 -14.99 20.36 -1.74
CA LYS A 261 -15.38 19.55 -2.91
C LYS A 261 -16.27 18.37 -2.55
N ILE A 262 -15.83 17.47 -1.68
CA ILE A 262 -16.56 16.20 -1.46
C ILE A 262 -17.90 16.45 -0.74
N LEU A 263 -17.90 17.11 0.42
CA LEU A 263 -19.13 17.41 1.17
C LEU A 263 -20.09 18.39 0.47
N LYS A 264 -19.67 19.01 -0.65
CA LYS A 264 -20.51 19.87 -1.51
C LYS A 264 -20.78 19.25 -2.89
N GLY A 265 -20.33 18.01 -3.11
CA GLY A 265 -20.54 17.27 -4.35
C GLY A 265 -21.97 16.72 -4.45
N PRO A 266 -22.43 16.38 -5.66
CA PRO A 266 -23.70 15.69 -5.86
C PRO A 266 -23.57 14.23 -5.38
N GLY A 267 -24.02 13.96 -4.15
CA GLY A 267 -23.81 12.67 -3.50
C GLY A 267 -22.39 12.52 -2.97
N PRO A 268 -22.08 12.97 -1.73
CA PRO A 268 -20.71 12.93 -1.19
C PRO A 268 -20.18 11.50 -0.98
N LEU A 269 -21.08 10.54 -0.77
CA LEU A 269 -20.83 9.11 -0.61
C LEU A 269 -21.61 8.36 -1.71
N LEU A 270 -20.94 7.58 -2.54
CA LEU A 270 -21.53 6.79 -3.64
C LEU A 270 -21.11 5.31 -3.56
N SER A 271 -21.80 4.41 -4.26
CA SER A 271 -21.23 3.08 -4.54
C SER A 271 -20.05 3.19 -5.52
N ALA A 272 -19.19 2.19 -5.58
CA ALA A 272 -18.09 2.18 -6.55
C ALA A 272 -18.60 2.19 -8.00
N MET A 273 -19.65 1.41 -8.31
CA MET A 273 -20.27 1.38 -9.63
C MET A 273 -20.86 2.73 -10.03
N ASP A 274 -21.61 3.39 -9.13
CA ASP A 274 -22.22 4.70 -9.43
C ASP A 274 -21.15 5.79 -9.57
N GLY A 275 -20.13 5.77 -8.71
CA GLY A 275 -19.00 6.67 -8.77
C GLY A 275 -18.23 6.58 -10.10
N MET A 276 -17.92 5.35 -10.56
CA MET A 276 -17.23 5.14 -11.83
C MET A 276 -18.09 5.51 -13.05
N LYS A 277 -19.40 5.25 -13.01
CA LYS A 277 -20.34 5.70 -14.07
C LYS A 277 -20.43 7.23 -14.16
N MET A 278 -20.26 7.94 -13.04
CA MET A 278 -20.13 9.40 -13.07
C MET A 278 -18.79 9.87 -13.68
N VAL A 279 -17.70 9.09 -13.54
CA VAL A 279 -16.42 9.39 -14.21
C VAL A 279 -16.51 9.26 -15.73
N GLN A 280 -17.20 8.24 -16.26
CA GLN A 280 -17.39 8.04 -17.71
C GLN A 280 -18.05 9.25 -18.41
N ASN A 281 -18.94 9.96 -17.70
CA ASN A 281 -19.64 11.15 -18.22
C ASN A 281 -18.76 12.42 -18.30
N ALA A 282 -17.48 12.31 -17.94
CA ALA A 282 -16.48 13.38 -17.80
C ALA A 282 -16.81 14.49 -16.77
N HIS A 283 -15.78 15.24 -16.37
CA HIS A 283 -15.84 16.30 -15.34
C HIS A 283 -16.16 15.83 -13.90
N PHE A 284 -16.01 14.53 -13.63
CA PHE A 284 -16.14 13.94 -12.30
C PHE A 284 -14.85 13.22 -11.88
N ALA A 285 -14.52 13.28 -10.60
CA ALA A 285 -13.43 12.50 -9.99
C ALA A 285 -13.98 11.70 -8.81
N PHE A 286 -13.64 10.41 -8.75
CA PHE A 286 -14.10 9.49 -7.71
C PHE A 286 -12.89 8.99 -6.90
N TYR A 287 -13.04 8.96 -5.57
CA TYR A 287 -12.06 8.37 -4.66
C TYR A 287 -12.64 7.12 -4.01
N GLY A 288 -11.92 6.00 -4.05
CA GLY A 288 -12.40 4.72 -3.50
C GLY A 288 -11.28 3.70 -3.41
N GLU A 289 -11.65 2.42 -3.35
CA GLU A 289 -10.68 1.33 -3.25
C GLU A 289 -10.01 1.05 -4.60
N GLU A 290 -8.69 1.15 -4.66
CA GLU A 290 -7.90 0.87 -5.87
C GLU A 290 -8.25 -0.50 -6.51
N PRO A 291 -8.36 -1.62 -5.76
CA PRO A 291 -8.72 -2.91 -6.34
C PRO A 291 -10.12 -2.96 -6.96
N ILE A 292 -11.08 -2.20 -6.43
CA ILE A 292 -12.44 -2.13 -6.97
C ILE A 292 -12.46 -1.20 -8.20
N ILE A 293 -11.81 -0.04 -8.10
CA ILE A 293 -11.73 0.93 -9.20
C ILE A 293 -11.02 0.34 -10.42
N TYR A 294 -9.85 -0.28 -10.26
CA TYR A 294 -9.14 -0.91 -11.37
C TYR A 294 -9.95 -2.06 -11.99
N ARG A 295 -10.61 -2.93 -11.21
CA ARG A 295 -11.48 -3.98 -11.77
C ARG A 295 -12.70 -3.42 -12.50
N LEU A 296 -13.29 -2.31 -12.05
CA LEU A 296 -14.37 -1.64 -12.79
C LEU A 296 -13.85 -1.03 -14.10
N ILE A 297 -12.63 -0.49 -14.12
CA ILE A 297 -11.99 0.01 -15.34
C ILE A 297 -11.66 -1.14 -16.31
N GLU A 298 -11.13 -2.28 -15.85
CA GLU A 298 -10.85 -3.44 -16.71
C GLU A 298 -12.12 -4.03 -17.37
N ASN A 299 -13.28 -3.92 -16.71
CA ASN A 299 -14.51 -4.59 -17.13
C ASN A 299 -15.57 -3.68 -17.78
N GLU A 300 -15.70 -2.42 -17.36
CA GLU A 300 -16.77 -1.50 -17.80
C GLU A 300 -16.29 -0.37 -18.75
N PHE A 301 -14.98 -0.13 -18.88
CA PHE A 301 -14.44 1.00 -19.66
C PHE A 301 -13.85 0.56 -21.00
N THR A 302 -14.07 1.37 -22.04
CA THR A 302 -13.42 1.20 -23.35
C THR A 302 -11.96 1.66 -23.33
N ASN A 303 -11.14 1.17 -24.26
CA ASN A 303 -9.74 1.61 -24.41
C ASN A 303 -9.62 3.13 -24.59
N GLU A 304 -10.55 3.80 -25.28
CA GLU A 304 -10.51 5.27 -25.45
C GLU A 304 -10.79 6.01 -24.14
N GLU A 305 -11.76 5.55 -23.34
CA GLU A 305 -11.98 6.07 -21.99
C GLU A 305 -10.78 5.82 -21.08
N ILE A 306 -10.19 4.62 -21.09
CA ILE A 306 -8.98 4.27 -20.31
C ILE A 306 -7.82 5.20 -20.66
N CYS A 307 -7.59 5.47 -21.95
CA CYS A 307 -6.58 6.41 -22.40
C CYS A 307 -6.88 7.88 -22.03
N SER A 308 -8.12 8.21 -21.67
CA SER A 308 -8.52 9.54 -21.18
C SER A 308 -8.46 9.71 -19.65
N LEU A 309 -8.39 8.60 -18.89
CA LEU A 309 -8.43 8.63 -17.42
C LEU A 309 -7.17 9.28 -16.83
N ALA A 310 -7.39 10.29 -15.97
CA ALA A 310 -6.35 10.95 -15.20
C ALA A 310 -6.39 10.48 -13.74
N GLU A 311 -5.43 9.63 -13.37
CA GLU A 311 -5.19 9.27 -11.97
C GLU A 311 -4.51 10.40 -11.22
N ILE A 312 -4.96 10.62 -9.99
CA ILE A 312 -4.47 11.66 -9.08
C ILE A 312 -3.98 10.92 -7.84
N ASP A 313 -2.67 10.94 -7.63
CA ASP A 313 -2.09 10.36 -6.42
C ASP A 313 -2.49 11.24 -5.22
N MET A 314 -3.03 10.58 -4.22
CA MET A 314 -3.54 11.20 -3.00
C MET A 314 -2.56 11.06 -1.83
N ASP A 315 -1.45 10.32 -1.98
CA ASP A 315 -0.33 10.21 -1.01
C ASP A 315 -0.79 10.19 0.47
N ILE A 316 -1.72 9.27 0.78
CA ILE A 316 -2.19 9.05 2.15
C ILE A 316 -1.44 7.85 2.73
N PRO A 317 -0.40 8.04 3.56
CA PRO A 317 0.35 6.94 4.14
C PRO A 317 -0.51 6.14 5.12
N LEU A 318 -1.08 5.04 4.63
CA LEU A 318 -1.87 4.06 5.37
C LEU A 318 -1.09 2.74 5.47
N PRO A 319 0.01 2.67 6.25
CA PRO A 319 0.76 1.44 6.43
C PRO A 319 -0.14 0.38 7.09
N LEU A 320 -0.37 -0.71 6.37
CA LEU A 320 -1.15 -1.86 6.81
C LEU A 320 -0.28 -2.83 7.61
N TYR A 321 -0.79 -3.26 8.76
CA TYR A 321 -0.14 -4.24 9.63
C TYR A 321 -1.08 -5.41 9.91
N LEU A 322 -0.51 -6.59 10.16
CA LEU A 322 -1.26 -7.72 10.72
C LEU A 322 -1.46 -7.49 12.23
N PRO A 323 -2.70 -7.28 12.71
CA PRO A 323 -2.94 -6.97 14.11
C PRO A 323 -2.94 -8.24 14.97
N VAL A 324 -2.27 -8.19 16.12
CA VAL A 324 -2.26 -9.24 17.14
C VAL A 324 -2.46 -8.65 18.53
N LYS A 325 -3.04 -9.47 19.41
CA LYS A 325 -3.26 -9.19 20.82
C LYS A 325 -2.01 -8.60 21.49
N ARG A 326 -2.20 -7.54 22.28
CA ARG A 326 -1.11 -6.82 22.94
C ARG A 326 -0.27 -7.77 23.81
N ASN A 327 1.05 -7.64 23.71
CA ASN A 327 2.05 -8.51 24.36
C ASN A 327 2.00 -9.98 23.92
N SER A 328 1.36 -10.33 22.79
CA SER A 328 1.43 -11.69 22.24
C SER A 328 2.82 -12.03 21.68
N PRO A 329 3.40 -13.21 21.99
CA PRO A 329 4.69 -13.65 21.45
C PRO A 329 4.62 -13.86 19.92
N LEU A 330 3.43 -14.16 19.38
CA LEU A 330 3.20 -14.31 17.94
C LEU A 330 3.68 -13.11 17.12
N ARG A 331 3.72 -11.91 17.70
CA ARG A 331 4.24 -10.70 17.05
C ARG A 331 5.64 -10.89 16.47
N GLU A 332 6.52 -11.62 17.16
CA GLU A 332 7.90 -11.82 16.69
C GLU A 332 7.99 -12.88 15.59
N TYR A 333 7.25 -13.98 15.72
CA TYR A 333 7.11 -15.01 14.68
C TYR A 333 6.50 -14.45 13.39
N LEU A 334 5.43 -13.65 13.50
CA LEU A 334 4.81 -12.98 12.35
C LEU A 334 5.78 -11.99 11.69
N ASN A 335 6.51 -11.17 12.45
CA ASN A 335 7.50 -10.27 11.89
C ASN A 335 8.62 -11.03 11.14
N PHE A 336 9.17 -12.09 11.76
CA PHE A 336 10.20 -12.93 11.15
C PHE A 336 9.71 -13.60 9.87
N ALA A 337 8.51 -14.19 9.89
CA ALA A 337 7.93 -14.83 8.72
C ALA A 337 7.55 -13.85 7.61
N LEU A 338 6.99 -12.67 7.92
CA LEU A 338 6.70 -11.64 6.93
C LEU A 338 7.96 -11.10 6.24
N LEU A 339 9.07 -10.95 6.98
CA LEU A 339 10.37 -10.61 6.39
C LEU A 339 10.83 -11.72 5.43
N ARG A 340 10.81 -12.98 5.88
CA ARG A 340 11.17 -14.14 5.05
C ARG A 340 10.28 -14.28 3.81
N MET A 341 8.97 -14.03 3.93
CA MET A 341 8.01 -14.04 2.81
C MET A 341 8.19 -12.86 1.84
N ARG A 342 8.80 -11.75 2.29
CA ARG A 342 9.23 -10.65 1.41
C ARG A 342 10.50 -11.04 0.65
N GLU A 343 11.49 -11.58 1.35
CA GLU A 343 12.76 -12.06 0.77
C GLU A 343 12.56 -13.14 -0.30
N THR A 344 11.59 -14.05 -0.11
CA THR A 344 11.23 -15.08 -1.10
C THR A 344 10.21 -14.63 -2.15
N GLY A 345 9.71 -13.40 -2.08
CA GLY A 345 8.72 -12.86 -3.02
C GLY A 345 7.29 -13.42 -2.88
N ILE A 346 6.98 -14.15 -1.80
CA ILE A 346 5.63 -14.65 -1.50
C ILE A 346 4.67 -13.48 -1.25
N LEU A 347 5.08 -12.45 -0.48
CA LEU A 347 4.22 -11.27 -0.27
C LEU A 347 3.94 -10.52 -1.57
N ASP A 348 4.92 -10.45 -2.46
CA ASP A 348 4.80 -9.84 -3.78
C ASP A 348 3.86 -10.63 -4.70
N GLU A 349 3.90 -11.97 -4.63
CA GLU A 349 3.02 -12.87 -5.38
C GLU A 349 1.57 -12.78 -4.88
N GLN A 350 1.34 -12.83 -3.56
CA GLN A 350 0.01 -12.61 -2.99
C GLN A 350 -0.49 -11.17 -3.24
N SER A 351 0.36 -10.16 -3.18
CA SER A 351 0.00 -8.78 -3.53
C SER A 351 -0.51 -8.70 -4.98
N ARG A 352 0.26 -9.20 -5.96
CA ARG A 352 -0.11 -9.23 -7.39
C ARG A 352 -1.30 -10.15 -7.71
N LYS A 353 -1.60 -11.13 -6.86
CA LYS A 353 -2.79 -11.98 -6.99
C LYS A 353 -4.05 -11.20 -6.61
N TRP A 354 -4.02 -10.53 -5.46
CA TRP A 354 -5.21 -9.93 -4.84
C TRP A 354 -5.44 -8.46 -5.16
N HIS A 355 -4.43 -7.75 -5.66
CA HIS A 355 -4.56 -6.40 -6.18
C HIS A 355 -4.43 -6.49 -7.71
N PRO A 356 -5.45 -6.07 -8.49
CA PRO A 356 -5.31 -5.97 -9.94
C PRO A 356 -4.17 -5.01 -10.28
N ARG A 357 -3.55 -5.20 -11.44
CA ARG A 357 -2.62 -4.19 -11.94
C ARG A 357 -3.41 -2.97 -12.41
N LYS A 358 -2.75 -1.82 -12.41
CA LYS A 358 -3.27 -0.64 -13.08
C LYS A 358 -3.56 -0.95 -14.56
N PRO A 359 -4.75 -0.65 -15.08
CA PRO A 359 -5.06 -0.80 -16.50
C PRO A 359 -4.17 0.08 -17.37
N GLU A 360 -3.52 -0.51 -18.37
CA GLU A 360 -2.66 0.20 -19.32
C GLU A 360 -3.44 0.55 -20.60
N CYS A 361 -3.39 1.81 -21.00
CA CYS A 361 -3.90 2.29 -22.29
C CYS A 361 -3.18 1.57 -23.44
N GLN A 362 -3.87 0.68 -24.17
CA GLN A 362 -3.26 -0.23 -25.16
C GLN A 362 -2.85 0.42 -26.50
N GLY A 363 -2.46 1.70 -26.48
CA GLY A 363 -1.67 2.33 -27.55
C GLY A 363 -2.34 2.58 -28.91
N ASN A 364 -3.60 2.15 -29.10
CA ASN A 364 -4.40 2.39 -30.32
C ASN A 364 -5.59 3.33 -30.05
N ALA A 365 -5.42 4.32 -29.17
CA ALA A 365 -6.26 5.52 -29.23
C ALA A 365 -6.10 6.12 -30.63
N ASN A 366 -7.21 6.22 -31.38
CA ASN A 366 -7.19 6.54 -32.81
C ASN A 366 -6.37 7.82 -33.07
N ILE A 367 -5.15 7.69 -33.60
CA ILE A 367 -4.34 8.84 -34.05
C ILE A 367 -5.19 9.51 -35.14
N PRO A 368 -5.75 10.72 -34.89
CA PRO A 368 -6.80 11.24 -35.72
C PRO A 368 -6.22 11.58 -37.09
N ALA A 369 -6.51 10.74 -38.08
CA ALA A 369 -5.99 10.88 -39.44
C ALA A 369 -6.28 12.31 -39.93
N VAL A 370 -5.21 13.06 -40.19
CA VAL A 370 -5.26 14.54 -40.24
C VAL A 370 -6.32 14.99 -41.22
N GLN A 371 -7.45 15.46 -40.68
CA GLN A 371 -8.63 15.76 -41.47
C GLN A 371 -8.36 16.99 -42.34
N LEU A 372 -8.95 17.04 -43.53
CA LEU A 372 -8.73 18.12 -44.49
C LEU A 372 -9.04 19.51 -43.89
N GLN A 373 -9.95 19.57 -42.92
CA GLN A 373 -10.29 20.75 -42.12
C GLN A 373 -9.09 21.36 -41.38
N SER A 374 -8.13 20.54 -40.92
CA SER A 374 -6.92 21.01 -40.21
C SER A 374 -5.92 21.72 -41.13
N VAL A 375 -5.90 21.38 -42.43
CA VAL A 375 -5.04 22.00 -43.46
C VAL A 375 -5.77 22.98 -44.38
N LEU A 376 -7.09 23.14 -44.21
CA LEU A 376 -7.96 24.00 -45.02
C LEU A 376 -7.43 25.44 -45.13
N VAL A 377 -6.93 26.01 -44.02
CA VAL A 377 -6.37 27.37 -43.97
C VAL A 377 -5.14 27.50 -44.88
N ALA A 378 -4.25 26.49 -44.90
CA ALA A 378 -3.08 26.49 -45.76
C ALA A 378 -3.45 26.41 -47.25
N TYR A 379 -4.45 25.60 -47.60
CA TYR A 379 -4.99 25.56 -48.97
C TYR A 379 -5.64 26.89 -49.39
N ILE A 380 -6.41 27.55 -48.52
CA ILE A 380 -7.01 28.86 -48.80
C ILE A 380 -5.92 29.90 -49.08
N VAL A 381 -4.87 29.97 -48.25
CA VAL A 381 -3.73 30.89 -48.46
C VAL A 381 -3.00 30.58 -49.78
N TYR A 382 -2.77 29.31 -50.09
CA TYR A 382 -2.14 28.88 -51.34
C TYR A 382 -2.94 29.31 -52.58
N PHE A 383 -4.25 29.03 -52.62
CA PHE A 383 -5.10 29.41 -53.74
C PHE A 383 -5.26 30.94 -53.86
N ALA A 384 -5.35 31.67 -52.75
CA ALA A 384 -5.37 33.13 -52.77
C ALA A 384 -4.08 33.72 -53.37
N GLY A 385 -2.91 33.19 -53.00
CA GLY A 385 -1.62 33.57 -53.59
C GLY A 385 -1.53 33.26 -55.08
N LEU A 386 -2.05 32.11 -55.52
CA LEU A 386 -2.14 31.72 -56.93
C LEU A 386 -2.99 32.70 -57.76
N VAL A 387 -4.18 33.07 -57.25
CA VAL A 387 -5.07 34.05 -57.89
C VAL A 387 -4.43 35.43 -57.93
N LEU A 388 -3.79 35.88 -56.84
CA LEU A 388 -3.10 37.18 -56.79
C LEU A 388 -1.96 37.25 -57.82
N SER A 389 -1.16 36.19 -57.95
CA SER A 389 -0.09 36.09 -58.94
C SER A 389 -0.63 36.19 -60.38
N LEU A 390 -1.72 35.48 -60.68
CA LEU A 390 -2.39 35.56 -61.99
C LEU A 390 -2.97 36.96 -62.28
N MET A 391 -3.55 37.63 -61.28
CA MET A 391 -4.02 39.01 -61.42
C MET A 391 -2.87 39.98 -61.72
N LEU A 392 -1.75 39.88 -61.01
CA LEU A 392 -0.55 40.69 -61.25
C LEU A 392 0.00 40.48 -62.67
N LEU A 393 0.07 39.24 -63.15
CA LEU A 393 0.49 38.91 -64.52
C LEU A 393 -0.46 39.47 -65.59
N MET A 394 -1.78 39.47 -65.34
CA MET A 394 -2.73 40.12 -66.25
C MET A 394 -2.57 41.64 -66.26
N LEU A 395 -2.39 42.27 -65.09
CA LEU A 395 -2.15 43.71 -64.97
C LEU A 395 -0.84 44.12 -65.66
N GLU A 396 0.23 43.33 -65.54
CA GLU A 396 1.48 43.56 -66.25
C GLU A 396 1.28 43.47 -67.78
N ARG A 397 0.62 42.42 -68.28
CA ARG A 397 0.33 42.29 -69.73
C ARG A 397 -0.53 43.44 -70.27
N LEU A 398 -1.48 43.94 -69.48
CA LEU A 398 -2.29 45.12 -69.84
C LEU A 398 -1.46 46.41 -69.81
N ALA A 399 -0.58 46.59 -68.83
CA ALA A 399 0.34 47.74 -68.76
C ALA A 399 1.38 47.71 -69.90
N HIS A 400 1.90 46.53 -70.26
CA HIS A 400 2.83 46.35 -71.37
C HIS A 400 2.15 46.68 -72.71
N LYS A 401 0.94 46.17 -72.97
CA LYS A 401 0.14 46.54 -74.16
C LYS A 401 -0.24 48.02 -74.21
N ARG A 402 -0.21 48.75 -73.08
CA ARG A 402 -0.47 50.19 -72.99
C ARG A 402 0.77 51.09 -73.15
N LYS A 403 1.97 50.54 -73.41
CA LYS A 403 3.17 51.32 -73.77
C LYS A 403 3.30 51.46 -75.29
N PRO A 404 2.92 52.60 -75.91
CA PRO A 404 3.26 52.85 -77.31
C PRO A 404 4.77 53.12 -77.47
N LEU A 405 5.32 52.72 -78.62
CA LEU A 405 6.69 53.01 -79.04
C LEU A 405 6.89 54.53 -79.23
N LYS A 406 7.33 55.24 -78.18
CA LYS A 406 7.78 56.63 -78.31
C LYS A 406 9.15 56.68 -78.99
N LYS A 407 9.15 57.11 -80.26
CA LYS A 407 10.36 57.42 -81.04
C LYS A 407 11.30 58.35 -80.26
N ILE A 408 12.57 57.99 -80.18
CA ILE A 408 13.63 58.91 -79.76
C ILE A 408 14.14 59.63 -81.02
N ASP A 409 13.63 60.83 -81.29
CA ASP A 409 14.31 61.75 -82.21
C ASP A 409 13.98 63.22 -81.88
N LYS A 410 14.98 63.91 -81.31
CA LYS A 410 15.26 65.33 -81.59
C LYS A 410 16.61 65.74 -81.01
N LYS A 411 17.62 65.84 -81.88
CA LYS A 411 18.84 66.63 -81.59
C LYS A 411 18.45 68.11 -81.52
N LEU A 412 18.51 68.73 -80.34
CA LEU A 412 18.61 70.18 -80.24
C LEU A 412 20.08 70.59 -80.37
N ASN A 413 20.38 71.65 -81.12
CA ASN A 413 21.75 71.97 -81.51
C ASN A 413 21.97 73.50 -81.58
N ARG A 414 23.20 73.92 -81.25
CA ARG A 414 23.75 75.30 -81.16
C ARG A 414 23.56 76.01 -79.79
N VAL A 415 24.59 76.48 -79.05
CA VAL A 415 25.83 77.28 -79.33
C VAL A 415 25.51 78.79 -79.28
N LYS A 416 26.22 79.70 -78.58
CA LYS A 416 27.60 79.82 -77.98
C LYS A 416 27.49 80.68 -76.65
N PHE A 417 28.49 81.00 -75.81
CA PHE A 417 29.87 81.49 -76.02
C PHE A 417 30.84 81.19 -74.84
N MET A 418 32.15 81.42 -75.05
CA MET A 418 33.30 81.38 -74.12
C MET A 418 33.70 82.83 -73.70
N PRO A 419 34.76 83.13 -72.89
CA PRO A 419 35.85 82.32 -72.28
C PRO A 419 35.99 82.53 -70.72
N ALA A 420 37.05 82.18 -69.96
CA ALA A 420 38.42 81.73 -70.26
C ALA A 420 39.07 80.89 -69.12
N ALA A 421 40.12 80.11 -69.49
CA ALA A 421 41.42 79.90 -68.82
C ALA A 421 41.52 79.53 -67.29
N LYS A 422 42.46 78.67 -66.82
CA LYS A 422 43.55 77.87 -67.46
C LYS A 422 44.15 76.86 -66.44
N ILE A 423 44.80 75.78 -66.94
CA ILE A 423 45.98 75.07 -66.33
C ILE A 423 45.67 74.24 -65.04
N ALA A 424 46.28 73.06 -64.76
CA ALA A 424 47.51 72.42 -65.25
C ALA A 424 47.36 70.95 -65.73
N TRP A 425 48.17 70.03 -65.17
CA TRP A 425 48.34 68.57 -65.37
C TRP A 425 48.60 67.96 -63.96
N ILE A 426 48.87 66.67 -63.67
CA ILE A 426 49.19 65.39 -64.37
C ILE A 426 48.56 64.25 -63.51
N LYS A 427 48.20 63.00 -63.89
CA LYS A 427 48.57 62.01 -64.94
C LYS A 427 49.96 61.36 -64.80
N ASN A 428 50.17 60.05 -64.96
CA ASN A 428 49.28 58.89 -65.19
C ASN A 428 50.06 57.58 -64.88
N ASN A 429 49.37 56.48 -64.59
CA ASN A 429 49.51 55.19 -65.28
C ASN A 429 48.42 54.21 -64.83
#